data_AF-A0A2M7P4V3-F1
#
_entry.id   AF-A0A2M7P4V3-F1
#
_cell.length_a   1.000
_cell.length_b   1.000
_cell.length_c   1.000
_cell.angle_alpha   90.00
_cell.angle_beta   90.00
_cell.angle_gamma   90.00
#
_symmetry.space_group_name_H-M   'P 1'
#
loop_
_entity.id
_entity.type
_entity.pdbx_description
1 polymer ?
#
loop_
_entity_poly.entity_id
_entity_poly.type
_entity_poly.pdbx_seq_one_letter_code
_entity_poly.pdbx_strand_id
1 'polypeptide(L)' 'MKAYEIPIKIPKEGNIELPETLLSVLPRGQVVRMIILSPESIDGNEQILWSQLTTEQFFAGYSEADSIYDRI' A
#
# COMPACT_ATOMS: atom_id res chain seq x y z
N MET A 1 0.40 -15.13 12.92
CA MET A 1 -0.73 -14.25 12.50
C MET A 1 -1.16 -14.69 11.11
N LYS A 2 -2.47 -14.85 10.86
CA LYS A 2 -3.00 -15.20 9.52
C LYS A 2 -3.68 -13.96 8.94
N ALA A 3 -3.30 -13.59 7.72
CA ALA A 3 -3.96 -12.54 6.97
C ALA A 3 -4.90 -13.19 5.94
N TYR A 4 -6.09 -12.61 5.78
CA TYR A 4 -7.05 -13.01 4.76
C TYR A 4 -7.22 -11.83 3.80
N GLU A 5 -6.97 -12.07 2.53
CA GLU A 5 -7.16 -11.10 1.46
C GLU A 5 -8.34 -11.53 0.61
N ILE A 6 -9.36 -10.68 0.52
CA ILE A 6 -10.55 -10.93 -0.29
C ILE A 6 -10.85 -9.64 -1.05
N PRO A 7 -10.94 -9.69 -2.40
CA PRO A 7 -11.34 -8.53 -3.17
C PRO A 7 -12.81 -8.21 -2.86
N ILE A 8 -13.06 -7.02 -2.32
CA ILE A 8 -14.40 -6.52 -2.01
C ILE A 8 -14.70 -5.28 -2.81
N LYS A 9 -15.88 -5.23 -3.43
CA LYS A 9 -16.35 -4.04 -4.13
C LYS A 9 -17.16 -3.21 -3.14
N ILE A 10 -16.76 -1.96 -2.94
CA ILE A 10 -17.54 -1.01 -2.13
C ILE A 10 -18.80 -0.65 -2.94
N PRO A 11 -20.01 -0.96 -2.44
CA PRO A 11 -21.25 -0.56 -3.09
C PRO A 11 -21.42 0.96 -3.03
N LYS A 12 -22.24 1.52 -3.92
CA LYS A 12 -22.47 2.98 -4.02
C LYS A 12 -23.04 3.61 -2.74
N GLU A 13 -23.64 2.79 -1.88
CA GLU A 13 -24.18 3.19 -0.58
C GLU A 13 -23.10 3.36 0.50
N GLY A 14 -21.85 2.97 0.21
CA GLY A 14 -20.70 3.18 1.11
C GLY A 14 -20.57 2.17 2.24
N ASN A 15 -21.49 1.21 2.36
CA ASN A 15 -21.44 0.17 3.39
C ASN A 15 -20.69 -1.07 2.88
N ILE A 16 -19.65 -1.49 3.59
CA ILE A 16 -18.92 -2.72 3.29
C ILE A 16 -19.59 -3.87 4.04
N GLU A 17 -20.32 -4.73 3.32
CA GLU A 17 -20.86 -5.95 3.90
C GLU A 17 -19.79 -7.04 3.95
N LEU A 18 -19.53 -7.55 5.15
CA LEU A 18 -18.60 -8.67 5.34
C LEU A 18 -19.23 -9.94 4.73
N PRO A 19 -18.59 -10.58 3.73
CA PRO A 19 -19.13 -11.79 3.14
C PRO A 19 -19.19 -12.92 4.17
N GLU A 20 -20.21 -13.78 4.09
CA GLU A 20 -20.40 -14.91 5.02
C GLU A 20 -19.19 -15.85 5.09
N THR A 21 -18.40 -15.91 4.02
CA THR A 21 -17.15 -16.68 3.95
C THR A 21 -16.10 -16.18 4.93
N LEU A 22 -16.08 -14.88 5.27
CA LEU A 22 -15.20 -14.33 6.31
C LEU A 22 -15.72 -14.70 7.70
N LEU A 23 -17.04 -14.70 7.89
CA LEU A 23 -17.69 -15.06 9.16
C LEU A 23 -17.48 -16.54 9.53
N SER A 24 -17.33 -17.43 8.55
CA SER A 24 -17.05 -18.85 8.80
C SER A 24 -15.60 -19.13 9.20
N VAL A 25 -14.66 -18.27 8.81
CA VAL A 25 -13.21 -18.46 9.02
C VAL A 25 -12.70 -17.67 10.22
N LEU A 26 -13.36 -16.57 10.59
CA LEU A 26 -12.97 -15.74 11.72
C LEU A 26 -13.31 -16.40 13.06
N PRO A 27 -12.36 -16.42 14.03
CA PRO A 27 -12.63 -16.92 15.36
C PRO A 27 -13.64 -16.02 16.09
N ARG A 28 -14.73 -16.62 16.58
CA ARG A 28 -15.78 -15.89 17.33
C ARG A 28 -15.26 -15.37 18.66
N GLY A 29 -15.66 -14.16 19.03
CA GLY A 29 -15.35 -13.56 20.33
C GLY A 29 -13.90 -13.07 20.49
N GLN A 30 -13.12 -13.02 19.42
CA GLN A 30 -11.75 -12.48 19.46
C GLN A 30 -11.65 -11.11 18.80
N VAL A 31 -10.79 -10.26 19.36
CA VAL A 31 -10.43 -8.98 18.75
C VAL A 31 -9.49 -9.25 17.59
N VAL A 32 -9.89 -8.87 16.38
CA VAL A 32 -9.08 -8.99 15.16
C VAL A 32 -8.77 -7.60 14.60
N ARG A 33 -7.64 -7.47 13.90
CA ARG A 33 -7.28 -6.24 13.17
C ARG A 33 -7.79 -6.34 11.74
N MET A 34 -8.55 -5.35 11.30
CA MET A 34 -8.98 -5.19 9.91
C MET A 34 -8.02 -4.25 9.19
N ILE A 35 -7.53 -4.66 8.02
CA ILE A 35 -6.72 -3.82 7.11
C ILE A 35 -7.51 -3.71 5.82
N ILE A 36 -7.79 -2.47 5.39
CA ILE A 36 -8.46 -2.19 4.12
C ILE A 36 -7.41 -1.63 3.17
N LEU A 37 -7.19 -2.32 2.06
CA LEU A 37 -6.32 -1.88 0.98
C LEU A 37 -7.24 -1.30 -0.10
N SER A 38 -7.26 0.03 -0.20
CA SER A 38 -7.83 0.70 -1.36
C SER A 38 -6.73 0.79 -2.41
N PRO A 39 -7.02 0.54 -3.70
CA PRO A 39 -6.13 1.04 -4.73
C PRO A 39 -5.97 2.53 -4.51
N GLU A 40 -4.73 2.99 -4.48
CA GLU A 40 -4.43 4.41 -4.51
C GLU A 40 -5.10 4.95 -5.78
N SER A 41 -5.99 5.93 -5.65
CA SER A 41 -6.37 6.71 -6.81
C SER A 41 -5.09 7.38 -7.23
N ILE A 42 -4.41 6.82 -8.22
CA ILE A 42 -3.33 7.51 -8.83
C ILE A 42 -3.99 8.71 -9.50
N ASP A 43 -4.04 9.84 -8.80
CA ASP A 43 -4.17 11.11 -9.47
C ASP A 43 -3.01 11.11 -10.45
N GLY A 44 -3.28 11.13 -11.76
CA GLY A 44 -2.23 11.00 -12.78
C GLY A 44 -1.06 11.98 -12.57
N ASN A 45 -1.29 13.03 -11.78
CA ASN A 45 -0.30 13.96 -11.28
C ASN A 45 0.75 13.33 -10.32
N GLU A 46 0.38 12.44 -9.40
CA GLU A 46 1.32 11.78 -8.47
C GLU A 46 2.29 10.86 -9.20
N GLN A 47 1.82 10.08 -10.18
CA GLN A 47 2.71 9.26 -11.00
C GLN A 47 3.71 10.09 -11.80
N ILE A 48 3.27 11.25 -12.30
CA ILE A 48 4.15 12.18 -13.01
C ILE A 48 5.17 12.78 -12.04
N LEU A 49 4.75 13.19 -10.84
CA LEU A 49 5.63 13.71 -9.79
C LEU A 49 6.67 12.68 -9.34
N TRP A 50 6.26 11.43 -9.10
CA TRP A 50 7.19 10.34 -8.75
C TRP A 50 8.15 10.02 -9.90
N SER A 51 7.69 10.06 -11.15
CA SER A 51 8.55 9.84 -12.32
C SER A 51 9.57 10.97 -12.51
N GLN A 52 9.14 12.22 -12.32
CA GLN A 52 10.02 13.40 -12.36
C GLN A 52 11.06 13.36 -11.25
N LEU A 53 10.63 13.14 -10.01
CA LEU A 53 11.51 13.08 -8.85
C LEU A 53 12.52 11.93 -8.96
N THR A 54 12.08 10.77 -9.45
CA THR A 54 12.99 9.65 -9.74
C THR A 54 14.01 10.03 -10.81
N THR A 55 13.58 10.69 -11.88
CA THR A 55 14.49 11.15 -12.94
C THR A 55 15.53 12.13 -12.38
N GLU A 56 15.10 13.15 -11.65
CA GLU A 56 15.99 14.17 -11.09
C GLU A 56 16.98 13.57 -10.09
N GLN A 57 16.51 12.75 -9.14
CA GLN A 57 17.36 12.19 -8.09
C GLN A 57 18.24 11.04 -8.59
N PHE A 58 17.78 10.26 -9.57
CA PHE A 58 18.59 9.20 -10.19
C PHE A 58 19.74 9.79 -11.02
N PHE A 59 19.51 10.90 -11.74
CA PHE A 59 20.55 11.60 -12.49
C PHE A 59 21.44 12.50 -11.62
N ALA A 60 20.99 12.90 -10.43
CA ALA A 60 21.80 13.66 -9.49
C ALA A 60 22.98 12.85 -8.90
N GLY A 61 22.97 11.52 -9.06
CA GLY A 61 23.99 10.63 -8.51
C GLY A 61 24.00 10.62 -6.98
N TYR A 62 24.89 9.82 -6.39
CA TYR A 62 25.11 9.86 -4.95
C TYR A 62 25.97 11.08 -4.60
N SER A 63 25.65 11.72 -3.47
CA SER A 63 26.47 12.83 -2.99
C SER A 63 27.86 12.30 -2.58
N GLU A 64 28.89 13.13 -2.70
CA GLU A 64 30.25 12.77 -2.25
C GLU A 64 30.28 12.44 -0.75
N ALA A 65 29.31 12.97 0.02
CA ALA A 65 29.13 12.66 1.44
C ALA A 65 28.58 11.23 1.69
N ASP A 66 27.85 10.65 0.73
CA ASP A 66 27.32 9.28 0.82
C ASP A 66 28.32 8.22 0.36
N SER A 67 29.48 8.63 -0.15
CA SER A 67 30.55 7.73 -0.65
C SER A 67 31.44 7.20 0.48
N ILE A 68 30.84 6.84 1.63
CA ILE A 68 31.58 6.42 2.84
C ILE A 68 32.36 5.11 2.62
N TYR A 69 31.94 4.28 1.66
CA TYR A 69 32.58 2.99 1.35
C TYR A 69 33.56 3.03 0.17
N ASP A 70 33.66 4.15 -0.56
CA ASP A 70 34.56 4.27 -1.73
C ASP A 70 36.03 4.50 -1.34
N ARG A 71 36.33 4.69 -0.05
CA ARG A 71 37.67 5.01 0.46
C ARG A 71 38.46 3.78 0.97
N ILE A 72 38.15 2.57 0.50
CA ILE A 72 38.86 1.34 0.91
C ILE A 72 39.80 0.86 -0.21
#